data_AF-A0A3D4SZZ5-F1
#
_entry.id   AF-A0A3D4SZZ5-F1
#
_cell.length_a   1.000
_cell.length_b   1.000
_cell.length_c   1.000
_cell.angle_alpha   90.00
_cell.angle_beta   90.00
_cell.angle_gamma   90.00
#
_symmetry.space_group_name_H-M   'P 1'
#
loop_
_entity.id
_entity.type
_entity.pdbx_description
1 polymer ?
#
loop_
_entity_poly.entity_id
_entity_poly.type
_entity_poly.pdbx_seq_one_letter_code
_entity_poly.pdbx_strand_id
1 'polypeptide(L)'
;MRWNPQQPSPMPHGRYTDVYSRVSVPLKDADRTWPTKRLTDAPLWVPVDLRDGNQALAEPMDPARKRRFFEMMVSVGYKEIEV
;
A
#
# COMPACT_ATOMS: atom_id res chain seq x y z
N MET A 1 -30.22 -25.43 -1.24
CA MET A 1 -29.97 -24.01 -1.62
C MET A 1 -29.91 -23.91 -3.14
N ARG A 2 -30.77 -23.10 -3.79
CA ARG A 2 -30.76 -22.83 -5.25
C ARG A 2 -30.36 -21.38 -5.60
N TRP A 3 -29.98 -20.58 -4.61
CA TRP A 3 -29.72 -19.13 -4.77
C TRP A 3 -28.36 -18.84 -5.41
N ASN A 4 -27.41 -19.78 -5.34
CA ASN A 4 -26.09 -19.64 -5.95
C ASN A 4 -25.89 -20.66 -7.08
N PRO A 5 -25.95 -20.23 -8.36
CA PRO A 5 -25.69 -21.08 -9.51
C PRO A 5 -24.21 -21.13 -9.94
N GLN A 6 -23.28 -20.53 -9.17
CA GLN A 6 -21.86 -20.47 -9.54
C GLN A 6 -21.25 -21.85 -9.78
N GLN A 7 -20.36 -21.90 -10.78
CA GLN A 7 -19.56 -23.09 -11.13
C GLN A 7 -18.06 -22.78 -10.97
N PRO A 8 -17.20 -23.78 -10.68
CA PRO A 8 -15.76 -23.58 -10.59
C PRO A 8 -15.13 -23.12 -11.91
N SER A 9 -14.17 -22.20 -11.84
CA SER A 9 -13.37 -21.77 -13.01
C SER A 9 -12.23 -22.75 -13.31
N PRO A 10 -11.71 -22.80 -14.55
CA PRO A 10 -10.50 -23.58 -14.89
C PRO A 10 -9.19 -22.93 -14.41
N MET A 11 -9.25 -21.83 -13.64
CA MET A 11 -8.03 -21.17 -13.16
C MET A 11 -7.18 -22.10 -12.28
N PRO A 12 -5.85 -22.08 -12.42
CA PRO A 12 -4.93 -22.93 -11.66
C PRO A 12 -4.74 -22.40 -10.23
N HIS A 13 -5.81 -22.39 -9.43
CA HIS A 13 -5.83 -21.85 -8.07
C HIS A 13 -4.84 -22.57 -7.12
N GLY A 14 -4.47 -23.82 -7.40
CA GLY A 14 -3.45 -24.56 -6.65
C GLY A 14 -2.04 -23.95 -6.72
N ARG A 15 -1.79 -22.96 -7.60
CA ARG A 15 -0.56 -22.15 -7.59
C ARG A 15 -0.52 -21.12 -6.45
N TYR A 16 -1.64 -20.90 -5.76
CA TYR A 16 -1.77 -19.93 -4.69
C TYR A 16 -2.10 -20.66 -3.38
N THR A 17 -1.30 -20.43 -2.36
CA THR A 17 -1.61 -20.84 -0.99
C THR A 17 -2.21 -19.68 -0.23
N ASP A 18 -2.92 -19.99 0.85
CA ASP A 18 -3.42 -18.99 1.79
C ASP A 18 -2.26 -18.15 2.37
N VAL A 19 -2.56 -16.95 2.85
CA VAL A 19 -1.54 -16.03 3.39
C VAL A 19 -0.95 -16.54 4.71
N TYR A 20 -1.73 -17.28 5.50
CA TYR A 20 -1.34 -17.76 6.82
C TYR A 20 -0.39 -18.96 6.77
N SER A 21 -0.37 -19.72 5.67
CA SER A 21 0.62 -20.76 5.43
C SER A 21 2.01 -20.22 5.09
N ARG A 22 2.10 -18.98 4.58
CA ARG A 22 3.40 -18.35 4.25
C ARG A 22 4.00 -17.59 5.41
N VAL A 23 3.18 -16.90 6.21
CA VAL A 23 3.64 -16.06 7.31
C VAL A 23 2.74 -16.30 8.53
N SER A 24 3.36 -16.55 9.68
CA SER A 24 2.62 -16.62 10.94
C SER A 24 2.05 -15.24 11.26
N VAL A 25 0.73 -15.13 11.24
CA VAL A 25 0.02 -13.92 11.67
C VAL A 25 -0.58 -14.19 13.05
N PRO A 26 -0.19 -13.46 14.10
CA PRO A 26 -0.76 -13.63 15.44
C PRO A 26 -2.19 -13.05 15.46
N LEU A 27 -3.15 -13.83 14.97
CA LEU A 27 -4.55 -13.40 14.90
C LEU A 27 -5.34 -13.63 16.18
N LYS A 28 -5.00 -14.69 16.92
CA LYS A 28 -5.80 -15.21 18.03
C LYS A 28 -5.51 -14.54 19.38
N ASP A 29 -4.28 -14.03 19.56
CA ASP A 29 -3.82 -13.46 20.83
C ASP A 29 -3.72 -11.93 20.81
N ALA A 30 -4.13 -11.30 19.70
CA ALA A 30 -4.07 -9.84 19.55
C ALA A 30 -5.39 -9.20 20.00
N ASP A 31 -5.36 -8.51 21.15
CA ASP A 31 -6.44 -7.61 21.56
C ASP A 31 -6.49 -6.37 20.65
N ARG A 32 -7.15 -6.52 19.50
CA ARG A 32 -7.21 -5.51 18.45
C ARG A 32 -8.17 -4.39 18.85
N THR A 33 -7.63 -3.19 19.05
CA THR A 33 -8.44 -2.00 19.37
C THR A 33 -8.74 -1.11 18.17
N TRP A 34 -8.07 -1.30 17.02
CA TRP A 34 -8.29 -0.45 15.84
C TRP A 34 -9.70 -0.53 15.23
N PRO A 35 -10.48 -1.64 15.30
CA PRO A 35 -11.82 -1.68 14.68
C PRO A 35 -12.84 -0.71 15.28
N THR A 36 -12.63 -0.26 16.53
CA THR A 36 -13.54 0.66 17.23
C THR A 36 -13.06 2.11 17.24
N LYS A 37 -11.84 2.37 16.74
CA LYS A 37 -11.24 3.71 16.74
C LYS A 37 -11.61 4.48 15.48
N ARG A 38 -11.73 5.81 15.62
CA ARG A 38 -11.85 6.75 14.49
C ARG A 38 -10.59 7.59 14.42
N LEU A 39 -10.14 7.89 13.20
CA LEU A 39 -9.08 8.86 12.97
C LEU A 39 -9.61 10.27 13.28
N THR A 40 -8.95 10.99 14.18
CA THR A 40 -9.33 12.36 14.60
C THR A 40 -8.34 13.41 14.13
N ASP A 41 -7.13 12.99 13.78
CA ASP A 41 -6.01 13.87 13.47
C ASP A 41 -5.26 13.36 12.25
N ALA A 42 -4.62 14.27 11.52
CA ALA A 42 -3.76 13.90 10.41
C ALA A 42 -2.48 13.22 10.94
N PRO A 43 -2.02 12.13 10.32
CA PRO A 43 -0.71 11.57 10.63
C PRO A 43 0.41 12.49 10.10
N LEU A 44 1.64 12.19 10.51
CA LEU A 44 2.81 12.68 9.82
C LEU A 44 2.93 11.96 8.46
N TRP A 45 2.98 12.74 7.39
CA TRP A 45 3.08 12.22 6.03
C TRP A 45 4.52 12.24 5.54
N VAL A 46 4.96 11.09 4.99
CA VAL A 46 6.29 10.89 4.42
C VAL A 46 6.16 10.34 2.99
N PRO A 47 5.94 11.20 1.97
CA PRO A 47 6.00 10.77 0.57
C PRO A 47 7.36 10.18 0.21
N VAL A 48 7.30 9.12 -0.60
CA VAL A 48 8.47 8.33 -1.06
C VAL A 48 8.68 8.40 -2.58
N ASP A 49 7.98 9.31 -3.24
CA ASP A 49 7.82 9.26 -4.70
C ASP A 49 9.12 9.52 -5.47
N LEU A 50 10.08 10.26 -4.90
CA LEU A 50 11.38 10.54 -5.55
C LEU A 50 12.35 9.36 -5.50
N ARG A 51 12.10 8.40 -4.60
CA ARG A 51 12.85 7.14 -4.47
C ARG A 51 12.03 5.95 -4.94
N ASP A 52 11.09 5.46 -4.13
CA ASP A 52 10.34 4.23 -4.40
C ASP A 52 9.43 4.39 -5.63
N GLY A 53 8.70 5.51 -5.69
CA GLY A 53 7.86 5.85 -6.85
C GLY A 53 8.68 5.95 -8.13
N ASN A 54 9.82 6.64 -8.07
CA ASN A 54 10.73 6.79 -9.20
C ASN A 54 11.36 5.47 -9.67
N GLN A 55 11.59 4.51 -8.75
CA GLN A 55 12.11 3.17 -9.07
C GLN A 55 11.09 2.31 -9.81
N ALA A 56 9.79 2.55 -9.62
CA ALA A 56 8.73 1.82 -10.30
C ALA A 56 8.43 2.34 -11.73
N LEU A 57 8.98 3.49 -12.12
CA LEU A 57 8.77 4.05 -13.45
C LEU A 57 9.58 3.29 -14.52
N ALA A 58 8.95 3.01 -15.65
CA ALA A 58 9.65 2.46 -16.82
C ALA A 58 10.76 3.41 -17.31
N GLU A 59 10.48 4.73 -17.31
CA GLU A 59 11.46 5.78 -17.55
C GLU A 59 11.64 6.60 -16.26
N PRO A 60 12.79 6.48 -15.58
CA PRO A 60 13.07 7.25 -14.37
C PRO A 60 13.02 8.76 -14.62
N MET A 61 12.65 9.51 -13.59
CA MET A 61 12.65 10.97 -13.63
C MET A 61 14.07 11.51 -13.83
N ASP A 62 14.20 12.42 -14.80
CA ASP A 62 15.37 13.27 -14.92
C ASP A 62 15.47 14.26 -13.74
N PRO A 63 16.64 14.91 -13.54
CA PRO A 63 16.83 15.87 -12.45
C PRO A 63 15.83 17.02 -12.42
N ALA A 64 15.35 17.49 -13.59
CA ALA A 64 14.40 18.61 -13.66
C ALA A 64 13.00 18.19 -13.19
N ARG A 65 12.54 16.99 -13.57
CA ARG A 65 11.29 16.39 -13.10
C ARG A 65 11.34 16.12 -11.60
N LYS A 66 12.45 15.56 -11.10
CA LYS A 66 12.65 15.35 -9.65
C LYS A 66 12.54 16.65 -8.87
N ARG A 67 13.24 17.70 -9.31
CA ARG A 67 13.21 19.02 -8.66
C ARG A 67 11.81 19.63 -8.66
N ARG A 68 11.12 19.62 -9.80
CA ARG A 68 9.75 20.15 -9.90
C ARG A 68 8.80 19.42 -8.94
N PHE A 69 8.93 18.11 -8.83
CA PHE A 69 8.06 17.32 -7.95
C PHE A 69 8.39 17.56 -6.47
N PHE A 70 9.67 17.66 -6.12
CA PHE A 70 10.10 18.05 -4.78
C PHE A 70 9.54 19.42 -4.37
N GLU A 71 9.68 20.44 -5.23
CA GLU A 71 9.16 21.79 -4.97
C GLU A 71 7.64 21.79 -4.79
N MET A 72 6.92 20.96 -5.55
CA MET A 72 5.48 20.76 -5.38
C MET A 72 5.14 20.10 -4.04
N MET A 73 5.88 19.07 -3.61
CA MET A 73 5.62 18.42 -2.31
C MET A 73 5.87 19.38 -1.14
N VAL A 74 6.92 20.20 -1.24
CA VAL A 74 7.20 21.25 -0.27
C VAL A 74 6.06 22.27 -0.23
N SER A 75 5.50 22.67 -1.39
CA SER A 75 4.40 23.63 -1.44
C SER A 75 3.07 23.09 -0.92
N VAL A 76 2.81 21.78 -1.07
CA VAL A 76 1.68 21.08 -0.43
C VAL A 76 1.82 21.06 1.09
N GLY A 77 3.06 21.08 1.61
CA GLY A 77 3.34 21.18 3.03
C GLY A 77 3.89 19.91 3.67
N TYR A 78 4.32 18.92 2.88
CA TYR A 78 5.03 17.75 3.41
C TYR A 78 6.30 18.19 4.16
N LYS A 79 6.57 17.54 5.29
CA LYS A 79 7.68 17.89 6.18
C LYS A 79 8.80 16.86 6.17
N GLU A 80 8.50 15.65 5.73
CA GLU A 80 9.47 14.58 5.50
C GLU A 80 9.25 14.05 4.07
N ILE A 81 10.32 13.92 3.28
CA ILE A 81 10.26 13.46 1.89
C ILE A 81 11.48 12.54 1.67
N GLU A 82 11.27 11.32 1.20
CA GLU A 82 12.37 10.44 0.76
C GLU A 82 12.84 10.87 -0.64
N VAL A 83 14.13 11.19 -0.78
CA VAL A 83 14.74 11.72 -2.02
C VAL A 83 15.64 10.72 -2.74
#